data_AF-A0A531M6A7-F1
#
_entry.id   AF-A0A531M6A7-F1
#
_cell.length_a   1.000
_cell.length_b   1.000
_cell.length_c   1.000
_cell.angle_alpha   90.00
_cell.angle_beta   90.00
_cell.angle_gamma   90.00
#
_symmetry.space_group_name_H-M   'P 1'
#
loop_
_entity.id
_entity.type
_entity.pdbx_description
1 polymer ?
#
loop_
_entity_poly.entity_id
_entity_poly.type
_entity_poly.pdbx_seq_one_letter_code
_entity_poly.pdbx_strand_id
1 'polypeptide(L)'
;VFLASTGVIGEPLDTSKFSHLLAGLVSDGKPNLWTEAAKAIMTTDTYPKVATQTVKLGDADVTINGISKGAGMIAPDMATMLSFIATDAPIAAPVLQDLLSRGTAKTFNAVTVDSDTSTSDTLLLFATGKAAKRGAPEITDPRDARLGQFRRALGKVLKSLALQVVRDGEGARKQVEVTV
;
A
#
# COMPACT_ATOMS: atom_id res chain seq x y z
N VAL A 1 -8.48 12.51 -7.72
CA VAL A 1 -7.72 12.66 -6.46
C VAL A 1 -8.37 11.72 -5.46
N PHE A 2 -7.60 10.85 -4.82
CA PHE A 2 -8.10 9.97 -3.75
C PHE A 2 -7.71 10.58 -2.40
N LEU A 3 -8.60 10.48 -1.42
CA LEU A 3 -8.40 11.00 -0.07
C LEU A 3 -8.44 9.86 0.92
N ALA A 4 -7.51 9.88 1.87
CA ALA A 4 -7.44 8.95 2.98
C ALA A 4 -7.13 9.76 4.25
N SER A 5 -7.78 9.41 5.36
CA SER A 5 -7.60 10.09 6.65
C SER A 5 -7.53 9.05 7.75
N THR A 6 -6.82 9.39 8.82
CA THR A 6 -6.64 8.50 9.97
C THR A 6 -6.25 9.33 11.18
N GLY A 7 -6.65 8.88 12.38
CA GLY A 7 -6.45 9.61 13.62
C GLY A 7 -7.70 9.57 14.48
N VAL A 8 -7.90 10.63 15.27
CA VAL A 8 -9.01 10.74 16.22
C VAL A 8 -10.34 10.86 15.48
N ILE A 9 -11.34 10.07 15.90
CA ILE A 9 -12.71 10.12 15.37
C ILE A 9 -13.48 11.25 16.06
N GLY A 10 -14.26 12.01 15.29
CA GLY A 10 -15.15 13.06 15.81
C GLY A 10 -14.47 14.41 16.04
N GLU A 11 -13.19 14.56 15.70
CA GLU A 11 -12.45 15.82 15.78
C GLU A 11 -12.39 16.50 14.39
N PRO A 12 -12.97 17.70 14.23
CA PRO A 12 -12.87 18.44 12.97
C PRO A 12 -11.42 18.82 12.62
N LEU A 13 -11.05 18.65 11.36
CA LEU A 13 -9.74 19.08 10.85
C LEU A 13 -9.63 20.61 10.83
N ASP A 14 -8.61 21.13 11.51
CA ASP A 14 -8.24 22.55 11.42
C ASP A 14 -7.44 22.82 10.14
N THR A 15 -8.13 23.33 9.12
CA THR A 15 -7.56 23.60 7.79
C THR A 15 -6.55 24.74 7.78
N SER A 16 -6.55 25.62 8.79
CA SER A 16 -5.60 26.74 8.87
C SER A 16 -4.15 26.25 8.99
N LYS A 17 -3.96 25.08 9.59
CA LYS A 17 -2.65 24.45 9.81
C LYS A 17 -1.95 24.01 8.52
N PHE A 18 -2.67 23.74 7.43
CA PHE A 18 -2.06 23.15 6.23
C PHE A 18 -2.54 23.73 4.89
N SER A 19 -3.65 24.46 4.84
CA SER A 19 -4.19 25.01 3.58
C SER A 19 -3.19 25.89 2.84
N HIS A 20 -2.37 26.66 3.55
CA HIS A 20 -1.33 27.51 2.99
C HIS A 20 -0.19 26.72 2.31
N LEU A 21 -0.01 25.44 2.66
CA LEU A 21 1.01 24.57 2.05
C LEU A 21 0.59 24.00 0.69
N LEU A 22 -0.72 23.99 0.40
CA LEU A 22 -1.26 23.36 -0.81
C LEU A 22 -0.79 24.04 -2.10
N ALA A 23 -0.53 25.35 -2.06
CA ALA A 23 -0.11 26.13 -3.24
C ALA A 23 1.27 25.72 -3.78
N GLY A 24 2.21 25.31 -2.92
CA GLY A 24 3.56 24.86 -3.29
C GLY A 24 3.71 23.34 -3.45
N LEU A 25 2.67 22.57 -3.12
CA LEU A 25 2.77 21.11 -2.98
C LEU A 25 3.29 20.41 -4.25
N VAL A 26 2.83 20.86 -5.43
CA VAL A 26 3.24 20.27 -6.71
C VAL A 26 4.65 20.70 -7.11
N SER A 27 5.01 21.97 -6.91
CA SER A 27 6.34 22.48 -7.26
C SER A 27 7.44 21.87 -6.40
N ASP A 28 7.14 21.62 -5.13
CA ASP A 28 8.11 21.15 -4.14
C ASP A 28 8.23 19.62 -4.13
N GLY A 29 7.36 18.92 -4.88
CA GLY A 29 7.34 17.47 -4.99
C GLY A 29 8.65 16.92 -5.55
N LYS A 30 9.30 16.04 -4.79
CA LYS A 30 10.52 15.34 -5.21
C LYS A 30 10.25 13.84 -5.41
N PRO A 31 10.89 13.19 -6.39
CA PRO A 31 10.82 11.74 -6.51
C PRO A 31 11.52 11.06 -5.32
N ASN A 32 11.24 9.77 -5.12
CA ASN A 32 11.94 8.87 -4.19
C ASN A 32 11.79 9.19 -2.69
N LEU A 33 10.75 9.93 -2.28
CA LEU A 33 10.45 10.24 -0.87
C LEU A 33 9.58 9.17 -0.18
N TRP A 34 9.82 7.89 -0.47
CA TRP A 34 8.97 6.80 0.04
C TRP A 34 9.06 6.63 1.56
N THR A 35 10.26 6.80 2.13
CA THR A 35 10.46 6.67 3.59
C THR A 35 9.83 7.83 4.34
N GLU A 36 9.95 9.04 3.80
CA GLU A 36 9.35 10.27 4.33
C GLU A 36 7.83 10.19 4.26
N ALA A 37 7.28 9.72 3.13
CA ALA A 37 5.85 9.47 2.99
C ALA A 37 5.35 8.42 3.99
N ALA A 38 6.08 7.31 4.17
CA ALA A 38 5.74 6.28 5.15
C ALA A 38 5.74 6.85 6.58
N LYS A 39 6.70 7.70 6.94
CA LYS A 39 6.74 8.38 8.24
C LYS A 39 5.58 9.33 8.43
N ALA A 40 5.21 10.08 7.39
CA ALA A 40 4.18 11.10 7.47
C ALA A 40 2.76 10.55 7.69
N ILE A 41 2.51 9.28 7.35
CA ILE A 41 1.21 8.61 7.54
C ILE A 41 1.10 7.84 8.86
N MET A 42 2.18 7.75 9.65
CA MET A 42 2.20 7.04 10.94
C MET A 42 1.30 7.73 11.98
N THR A 43 0.72 6.93 12.88
CA THR A 43 0.03 7.43 14.08
C THR A 43 0.66 6.83 15.34
N THR A 44 0.22 5.63 15.73
CA THR A 44 0.73 4.88 16.89
C THR A 44 1.81 3.88 16.49
N ASP A 45 2.09 3.79 15.18
CA ASP A 45 3.20 3.03 14.60
C ASP A 45 4.53 3.36 15.29
N THR A 46 5.37 2.36 15.55
CA THR A 46 6.70 2.57 16.14
C THR A 46 7.80 2.66 15.08
N TYR A 47 7.53 2.22 13.85
CA TYR A 47 8.42 2.36 12.71
C TYR A 47 7.69 2.52 11.36
N PRO A 48 8.31 3.22 10.38
CA PRO A 48 7.75 3.34 9.04
C PRO A 48 7.78 1.99 8.31
N LYS A 49 6.69 1.65 7.63
CA LYS A 49 6.53 0.37 6.94
C LYS A 49 6.68 0.56 5.44
N VAL A 50 7.66 -0.12 4.85
CA VAL A 50 8.04 0.03 3.43
C VAL A 50 8.29 -1.33 2.80
N ALA A 51 8.02 -1.46 1.51
CA ALA A 51 8.37 -2.65 0.74
C ALA A 51 8.58 -2.29 -0.74
N THR A 52 9.65 -2.82 -1.33
CA THR A 52 9.96 -2.64 -2.75
C THR A 52 10.26 -3.99 -3.38
N GLN A 53 9.78 -4.20 -4.61
CA GLN A 53 10.17 -5.32 -5.46
C GLN A 53 10.44 -4.81 -6.88
N THR A 54 11.48 -5.33 -7.52
CA THR A 54 11.72 -5.17 -8.95
C THR A 54 11.54 -6.52 -9.64
N VAL A 55 10.81 -6.54 -10.74
CA VAL A 55 10.41 -7.78 -11.41
C VAL A 55 10.31 -7.56 -12.92
N LYS A 56 10.48 -8.63 -13.69
CA LYS A 56 10.25 -8.62 -15.13
C LYS A 56 8.76 -8.62 -15.46
N LEU A 57 8.37 -7.77 -16.41
CA LEU A 57 7.10 -7.83 -17.11
C LEU A 57 7.42 -7.86 -18.61
N GLY A 58 7.25 -9.02 -19.25
CA GLY A 58 7.98 -9.30 -20.49
C GLY A 58 9.48 -9.31 -20.21
N ASP A 59 10.27 -8.58 -21.02
CA ASP A 59 11.72 -8.47 -20.86
C ASP A 59 12.17 -7.23 -20.07
N ALA A 60 11.25 -6.31 -19.79
CA ALA A 60 11.52 -5.06 -19.10
C ALA A 60 11.35 -5.18 -17.59
N ASP A 61 12.20 -4.48 -16.83
CA ASP A 61 12.04 -4.36 -15.38
C ASP A 61 10.99 -3.31 -15.02
N VAL A 62 10.09 -3.70 -14.12
CA VAL A 62 9.10 -2.84 -13.47
C VAL A 62 9.32 -2.88 -11.96
N THR A 63 9.04 -1.75 -11.30
CA THR A 63 9.20 -1.62 -9.85
C THR A 63 7.84 -1.51 -9.20
N ILE A 64 7.65 -2.18 -8.07
CA ILE A 64 6.50 -2.06 -7.18
C ILE A 64 7.04 -1.51 -5.86
N ASN A 65 6.57 -0.34 -5.45
CA ASN A 65 6.84 0.25 -4.15
C ASN A 65 5.55 0.30 -3.35
N GLY A 66 5.64 0.07 -2.05
CA GLY A 66 4.51 0.13 -1.16
C GLY A 66 4.90 0.69 0.20
N ILE A 67 3.97 1.43 0.79
CA ILE A 67 4.03 1.91 2.17
C ILE A 67 2.74 1.54 2.87
N SER A 68 2.82 1.30 4.17
CA SER A 68 1.63 1.12 4.99
C SER A 68 1.80 1.78 6.35
N LYS A 69 0.67 1.96 7.03
CA LYS A 69 0.62 2.34 8.44
C LYS A 69 -0.46 1.51 9.14
N GLY A 70 -0.39 1.40 10.45
CA GLY A 70 -1.31 0.65 11.30
C GLY A 70 -0.55 -0.13 12.36
N ALA A 71 -1.04 -0.07 13.59
CA ALA A 71 -0.47 -0.73 14.77
C ALA A 71 -1.57 -1.12 15.79
N GLY A 72 -2.68 -0.38 15.84
CA GLY A 72 -3.90 -0.72 16.56
C GLY A 72 -5.13 -0.58 15.67
N MET A 73 -6.28 -1.08 16.15
CA MET A 73 -7.53 -1.25 15.42
C MET A 73 -7.33 -2.04 14.11
N ILE A 74 -6.68 -3.20 14.22
CA ILE A 74 -6.38 -4.04 13.06
C ILE A 74 -7.19 -5.33 13.15
N ALA A 75 -8.15 -5.50 12.25
CA ALA A 75 -8.95 -6.70 12.08
C ALA A 75 -9.19 -7.06 10.60
N PRO A 76 -9.50 -8.32 10.28
CA PRO A 76 -9.93 -8.71 8.93
C PRO A 76 -11.18 -7.93 8.48
N ASP A 77 -11.40 -7.85 7.16
CA ASP A 77 -12.44 -7.05 6.48
C ASP A 77 -12.09 -5.58 6.22
N MET A 78 -10.84 -5.35 5.81
CA MET A 78 -10.16 -4.04 5.80
C MET A 78 -10.07 -3.51 7.25
N ALA A 79 -8.83 -3.32 7.72
CA ALA A 79 -8.41 -3.01 9.09
C ALA A 79 -7.85 -1.57 9.18
N THR A 80 -7.73 -0.87 10.35
CA THR A 80 -7.20 0.54 10.49
C THR A 80 -5.83 0.71 9.89
N MET A 81 -5.83 0.85 8.57
CA MET A 81 -4.65 0.64 7.77
C MET A 81 -4.81 1.50 6.52
N LEU A 82 -3.84 2.39 6.35
CA LEU A 82 -3.63 3.07 5.09
C LEU A 82 -2.44 2.40 4.42
N SER A 83 -2.64 1.91 3.20
CA SER A 83 -1.56 1.35 2.39
C SER A 83 -1.65 1.86 0.96
N PHE A 84 -0.51 2.31 0.46
CA PHE A 84 -0.38 2.93 -0.84
C PHE A 84 0.72 2.23 -1.60
N ILE A 85 0.34 1.60 -2.71
CA ILE A 85 1.23 0.86 -3.59
C ILE A 85 1.31 1.60 -4.93
N ALA A 86 2.49 1.75 -5.48
CA ALA A 86 2.69 2.28 -6.82
C ALA A 86 3.65 1.43 -7.64
N THR A 87 3.38 1.35 -8.93
CA THR A 87 4.24 0.72 -9.92
C THR A 87 4.40 1.58 -11.16
N ASP A 88 5.47 1.35 -11.91
CA ASP A 88 5.67 1.92 -13.24
C ASP A 88 5.26 0.97 -14.37
N ALA A 89 4.76 -0.23 -14.06
CA ALA A 89 4.22 -1.17 -15.03
C ALA A 89 3.02 -0.58 -15.81
N PRO A 90 2.92 -0.80 -17.14
CA PRO A 90 1.76 -0.40 -17.93
C PRO A 90 0.63 -1.44 -17.80
N ILE A 91 -0.08 -1.41 -16.68
CA ILE A 91 -1.19 -2.32 -16.38
C ILE A 91 -2.47 -1.49 -16.23
N ALA A 92 -3.52 -1.89 -16.94
CA ALA A 92 -4.81 -1.20 -16.90
C ALA A 92 -5.48 -1.29 -15.52
N ALA A 93 -6.22 -0.24 -15.14
CA ALA A 93 -6.86 -0.15 -13.82
C ALA A 93 -7.78 -1.34 -13.46
N PRO A 94 -8.61 -1.91 -14.38
CA PRO A 94 -9.41 -3.10 -14.07
C PRO A 94 -8.55 -4.32 -13.71
N VAL A 95 -7.37 -4.46 -14.33
CA VAL A 95 -6.41 -5.52 -14.02
C VAL A 95 -5.77 -5.28 -12.66
N LEU A 96 -5.38 -4.04 -12.33
CA LEU A 96 -4.87 -3.71 -11.01
C LEU A 96 -5.89 -4.04 -9.91
N GLN A 97 -7.16 -3.75 -10.14
CA GLN A 97 -8.23 -4.06 -9.17
C GLN A 97 -8.37 -5.57 -8.94
N ASP A 98 -8.38 -6.39 -10.00
CA ASP A 98 -8.41 -7.86 -9.84
C ASP A 98 -7.21 -8.38 -9.05
N LEU A 99 -6.01 -7.90 -9.38
CA LEU A 99 -4.78 -8.27 -8.69
C LEU A 99 -4.80 -7.86 -7.21
N LEU A 100 -5.26 -6.64 -6.93
CA LEU A 100 -5.32 -6.10 -5.58
C LEU A 100 -6.34 -6.88 -4.74
N SER A 101 -7.57 -7.07 -5.24
CA SER A 101 -8.62 -7.82 -4.53
C SER A 101 -8.17 -9.24 -4.16
N ARG A 102 -7.52 -9.96 -5.08
CA ARG A 102 -6.96 -11.30 -4.80
C ARG A 102 -5.83 -11.27 -3.79
N GLY A 103 -4.95 -10.27 -3.88
CA GLY A 103 -3.81 -10.10 -2.99
C GLY A 103 -4.24 -9.77 -1.55
N THR A 104 -5.19 -8.85 -1.40
CA THR A 104 -5.72 -8.39 -0.11
C THR A 104 -6.31 -9.53 0.71
N ALA A 105 -7.09 -10.42 0.08
CA ALA A 105 -7.75 -11.54 0.74
C ALA A 105 -6.79 -12.47 1.50
N LYS A 106 -5.53 -12.60 1.04
CA LYS A 106 -4.52 -13.49 1.65
C LYS A 106 -3.45 -12.73 2.44
N THR A 107 -3.60 -11.42 2.62
CA THR A 107 -2.60 -10.56 3.25
C THR A 107 -3.25 -9.65 4.29
N PHE A 108 -3.67 -8.44 3.92
CA PHE A 108 -4.28 -7.49 4.84
C PHE A 108 -5.60 -8.00 5.46
N ASN A 109 -6.38 -8.80 4.73
CA ASN A 109 -7.59 -9.43 5.28
C ASN A 109 -7.31 -10.80 5.96
N ALA A 110 -6.04 -11.13 6.19
CA ALA A 110 -5.62 -12.35 6.88
C ALA A 110 -4.77 -12.04 8.12
N VAL A 111 -4.83 -10.80 8.62
CA VAL A 111 -4.12 -10.34 9.82
C VAL A 111 -5.07 -9.66 10.80
N THR A 112 -4.74 -9.74 12.09
CA THR A 112 -5.44 -9.06 13.19
C THR A 112 -4.42 -8.69 14.27
N VAL A 113 -4.66 -7.59 14.99
CA VAL A 113 -3.93 -7.20 16.21
C VAL A 113 -4.85 -7.27 17.42
N ASP A 114 -5.97 -6.56 17.37
CA ASP A 114 -6.94 -6.42 18.48
C ASP A 114 -8.37 -6.80 18.09
N SER A 115 -8.62 -7.13 16.82
CA SER A 115 -9.94 -7.50 16.27
C SER A 115 -10.95 -6.35 16.16
N ASP A 116 -10.51 -5.11 16.35
CA ASP A 116 -11.34 -3.92 16.10
C ASP A 116 -11.18 -3.46 14.64
N THR A 117 -12.26 -3.58 13.85
CA THR A 117 -12.31 -3.06 12.48
C THR A 117 -12.46 -1.55 12.48
N SER A 118 -11.65 -0.87 11.67
CA SER A 118 -11.69 0.58 11.51
C SER A 118 -12.94 1.11 10.81
N THR A 119 -13.04 2.43 10.77
CA THR A 119 -13.96 3.16 9.88
C THR A 119 -13.32 3.73 8.61
N SER A 120 -11.99 3.61 8.42
CA SER A 120 -11.22 4.45 7.46
C SER A 120 -10.28 3.70 6.51
N ASP A 121 -10.52 2.41 6.27
CA ASP A 121 -9.49 1.54 5.71
C ASP A 121 -9.33 1.67 4.22
N THR A 122 -8.08 1.82 3.81
CA THR A 122 -7.78 2.21 2.45
C THR A 122 -6.50 1.55 1.97
N LEU A 123 -6.64 0.73 0.93
CA LEU A 123 -5.53 0.18 0.15
C LEU A 123 -5.68 0.61 -1.30
N LEU A 124 -4.70 1.37 -1.81
CA LEU A 124 -4.71 1.86 -3.19
C LEU A 124 -3.48 1.36 -3.95
N LEU A 125 -3.68 1.00 -5.22
CA LEU A 125 -2.62 0.59 -6.15
C LEU A 125 -2.65 1.47 -7.40
N PHE A 126 -1.55 2.16 -7.67
CA PHE A 126 -1.37 3.05 -8.81
C PHE A 126 -0.37 2.47 -9.81
N ALA A 127 -0.64 2.62 -11.10
CA ALA A 127 0.30 2.28 -12.16
C ALA A 127 0.54 3.50 -13.06
N THR A 128 1.80 3.93 -13.18
CA THR A 128 2.16 5.11 -13.99
C THR A 128 2.41 4.77 -15.46
N GLY A 129 2.56 3.49 -15.82
CA GLY A 129 2.85 3.04 -17.18
C GLY A 129 4.22 3.47 -17.74
N LYS A 130 5.07 4.15 -16.97
CA LYS A 130 6.36 4.68 -17.44
C LYS A 130 7.31 3.59 -17.97
N ALA A 131 7.18 2.35 -17.49
CA ALA A 131 7.97 1.23 -17.97
C ALA A 131 7.68 0.83 -19.42
N ALA A 132 6.56 1.27 -20.02
CA ALA A 132 6.29 1.07 -21.45
C ALA A 132 7.42 1.66 -22.32
N LYS A 133 8.01 2.79 -21.90
CA LYS A 133 9.17 3.41 -22.57
C LYS A 133 10.43 2.54 -22.54
N ARG A 134 10.48 1.54 -21.64
CA ARG A 134 11.58 0.57 -21.50
C ARG A 134 11.22 -0.79 -22.10
N GLY A 135 10.11 -0.89 -22.86
CA GLY A 135 9.67 -2.11 -23.52
C GLY A 135 8.77 -3.02 -22.67
N ALA A 136 8.26 -2.55 -21.52
CA ALA A 136 7.28 -3.32 -20.77
C ALA A 136 5.96 -3.44 -21.58
N PRO A 137 5.40 -4.64 -21.75
CA PRO A 137 4.16 -4.82 -22.49
C PRO A 137 2.97 -4.25 -21.74
N GLU A 138 2.06 -3.62 -22.45
CA GLU A 138 0.77 -3.21 -21.90
C GLU A 138 -0.09 -4.43 -21.56
N ILE A 139 -0.66 -4.43 -20.36
CA ILE A 139 -1.53 -5.50 -19.86
C ILE A 139 -2.93 -4.97 -19.60
N THR A 140 -3.90 -5.54 -20.31
CA THR A 140 -5.33 -5.19 -20.21
C THR A 140 -6.22 -6.35 -19.77
N ASP A 141 -5.69 -7.58 -19.70
CA ASP A 141 -6.39 -8.79 -19.27
C ASP A 141 -5.79 -9.35 -17.97
N PRO A 142 -6.57 -9.56 -16.89
CA PRO A 142 -6.07 -10.17 -15.66
C PRO A 142 -5.57 -11.61 -15.84
N ARG A 143 -5.94 -12.29 -16.93
CA ARG A 143 -5.51 -13.66 -17.27
C ARG A 143 -4.21 -13.71 -18.09
N ASP A 144 -3.63 -12.56 -18.45
CA ASP A 144 -2.38 -12.51 -19.21
C ASP A 144 -1.27 -13.30 -18.49
N ALA A 145 -0.60 -14.20 -19.23
CA ALA A 145 0.46 -15.07 -18.69
C ALA A 145 1.68 -14.27 -18.21
N ARG A 146 1.96 -13.12 -18.85
CA ARG A 146 3.11 -12.25 -18.54
C ARG A 146 3.01 -11.63 -17.15
N LEU A 147 1.81 -11.53 -16.59
CA LEU A 147 1.60 -11.08 -15.21
C LEU A 147 2.19 -12.03 -14.16
N GLY A 148 2.51 -13.28 -14.50
CA GLY A 148 2.87 -14.31 -13.51
C GLY A 148 3.95 -13.86 -12.51
N GLN A 149 5.02 -13.19 -12.98
CA GLN A 149 6.06 -12.68 -12.09
C GLN A 149 5.58 -11.46 -11.30
N PHE A 150 4.87 -10.53 -11.95
CA PHE A 150 4.28 -9.35 -11.31
C PHE A 150 3.32 -9.73 -10.17
N ARG A 151 2.41 -10.70 -10.38
CA ARG A 151 1.47 -11.17 -9.34
C ARG A 151 2.22 -11.67 -8.10
N ARG A 152 3.30 -12.43 -8.29
CA ARG A 152 4.14 -12.92 -7.18
C ARG A 152 4.85 -11.78 -6.47
N ALA A 153 5.41 -10.82 -7.21
CA ALA A 153 6.07 -9.66 -6.62
C ALA A 153 5.11 -8.77 -5.83
N LEU A 154 3.92 -8.49 -6.38
CA LEU A 154 2.85 -7.77 -5.67
C LEU A 154 2.45 -8.52 -4.40
N GLY A 155 2.24 -9.84 -4.47
CA GLY A 155 1.93 -10.66 -3.30
C GLY A 155 3.01 -10.58 -2.21
N LYS A 156 4.31 -10.54 -2.59
CA LYS A 156 5.40 -10.32 -1.63
C LYS A 156 5.36 -8.94 -0.98
N VAL A 157 5.07 -7.88 -1.75
CA VAL A 157 4.91 -6.52 -1.22
C VAL A 157 3.76 -6.47 -0.22
N LEU A 158 2.57 -6.94 -0.62
CA LEU A 158 1.38 -6.94 0.23
C LEU A 158 1.60 -7.78 1.50
N LYS A 159 2.17 -8.98 1.38
CA LYS A 159 2.48 -9.84 2.55
C LYS A 159 3.51 -9.17 3.46
N SER A 160 4.56 -8.58 2.91
CA SER A 160 5.59 -7.89 3.71
C SER A 160 4.98 -6.75 4.53
N LEU A 161 4.16 -5.90 3.90
CA LEU A 161 3.51 -4.79 4.58
C LEU A 161 2.51 -5.24 5.63
N ALA A 162 1.67 -6.24 5.32
CA ALA A 162 0.74 -6.82 6.30
C ALA A 162 1.46 -7.41 7.53
N LEU A 163 2.59 -8.10 7.33
CA LEU A 163 3.40 -8.60 8.43
C LEU A 163 4.09 -7.50 9.22
N GLN A 164 4.52 -6.41 8.57
CA GLN A 164 5.04 -5.23 9.27
C GLN A 164 3.97 -4.57 10.15
N VAL A 165 2.70 -4.55 9.72
CA VAL A 165 1.57 -4.09 10.57
C VAL A 165 1.42 -4.99 11.79
N VAL A 166 1.34 -6.31 11.62
CA VAL A 166 1.20 -7.25 12.76
C VAL A 166 2.37 -7.17 13.74
N ARG A 167 3.60 -7.07 13.22
CA ARG A 167 4.81 -6.99 14.05
C ARG A 167 4.90 -5.69 14.85
N ASP A 168 4.26 -4.64 14.35
CA ASP A 168 4.15 -3.34 15.01
C ASP A 168 2.86 -3.21 15.84
N GLY A 169 2.16 -4.31 16.10
CA GLY A 169 0.95 -4.30 16.92
C GLY A 169 1.18 -3.58 18.25
N GLU A 170 0.23 -2.78 18.71
CA GLU A 170 0.39 -2.01 19.95
C GLU A 170 0.71 -2.92 21.14
N GLY A 171 1.89 -2.73 21.74
CA GLY A 171 2.38 -3.56 22.83
C GLY A 171 2.86 -4.97 22.44
N ALA A 172 2.85 -5.32 21.15
CA ALA A 172 3.28 -6.63 20.66
C ALA A 172 4.78 -6.83 20.84
N ARG A 173 5.16 -8.04 21.27
CA ARG A 173 6.58 -8.47 21.40
C ARG A 173 6.96 -9.64 20.50
N LYS A 174 5.96 -10.33 19.96
CA LYS A 174 6.09 -11.53 19.13
C LYS A 174 4.98 -11.53 18.09
N GLN A 175 5.30 -12.01 16.89
CA GLN A 175 4.33 -12.33 15.86
C GLN A 175 3.88 -13.78 16.01
N VAL A 176 2.59 -14.05 15.84
CA VAL A 176 2.02 -15.41 15.78
C VAL A 176 1.46 -15.66 14.39
N GLU A 177 1.70 -16.84 13.83
CA GLU A 177 1.14 -17.30 12.56
C GLU A 177 0.39 -18.62 12.80
N VAL A 178 -0.87 -18.68 12.37
CA VAL A 178 -1.73 -19.86 12.50
C VAL A 178 -1.95 -20.44 11.10
N THR A 179 -1.67 -21.74 10.94
CA THR A 179 -1.94 -22.51 9.72
C THR A 179 -2.99 -23.57 10.04
N VAL A 180 -4.07 -23.61 9.27
CA VAL A 180 -5.22 -24.51 9.44
C VAL A 180 -5.24 -25.54 8.30
#